data_AF-A0A1Y3CVK6-F1
#
_entry.id   AF-A0A1Y3CVK6-F1
#
_cell.length_a   1.000
_cell.length_b   1.000
_cell.length_c   1.000
_cell.angle_alpha   90.00
_cell.angle_beta   90.00
_cell.angle_gamma   90.00
#
_symmetry.space_group_name_H-M   'P 1'
#
loop_
_entity.id
_entity.type
_entity.pdbx_description
1 polymer ?
#
loop_
_entity_poly.entity_id
_entity_poly.type
_entity_poly.pdbx_seq_one_letter_code
_entity_poly.pdbx_strand_id
1 'polypeptide(L)'
;MKNISAVLLSTLFLTACGGGGSGDSSGVVEQSATKTFYSYEVQADVDVTHLNQKKYHIDQMNHLSIHYSEKPLYQTEAIRNFLIEDAISTISPPQKADGSYWIGENSSFNDTTLAYQPSNLASSHPLKFTYQLKKIGLSGFYMTDYVKYLLRQAKSTPNVSDATLQHLHRLIDSGNTATFKSDAVCWQKLAVLSNQDYMDFNPNSLSHYSGTVVNQGVWNNIPWKQYEPFIADPTKYATFSYENRDYGAIYHTQNETLVMTADGSLQCDFLNESALNSINKTFDL
;
A
#
# COMPACT_ATOMS: atom_id res chain seq x y z
N MET A 1 -38.34 -2.40 -55.72
CA MET A 1 -38.01 -3.08 -54.45
C MET A 1 -36.86 -2.28 -53.84
N LYS A 2 -37.11 -1.33 -52.93
CA LYS A 2 -37.20 -1.49 -51.44
C LYS A 2 -35.94 -2.18 -50.88
N ASN A 3 -35.11 -1.65 -49.98
CA ASN A 3 -35.14 -0.47 -49.12
C ASN A 3 -33.69 -0.03 -48.82
N ILE A 4 -33.40 1.27 -48.87
CA ILE A 4 -32.26 1.89 -48.18
C ILE A 4 -32.83 2.45 -46.87
N SER A 5 -32.31 2.01 -45.74
CA SER A 5 -32.64 2.61 -44.44
C SER A 5 -31.34 3.06 -43.77
N ALA A 6 -31.00 4.33 -44.00
CA ALA A 6 -30.19 5.10 -43.09
C ALA A 6 -31.10 5.58 -41.95
N VAL A 7 -30.72 5.32 -40.70
CA VAL A 7 -31.36 5.91 -39.53
C VAL A 7 -30.31 6.75 -38.80
N LEU A 8 -30.43 8.06 -39.01
CA LEU A 8 -30.04 9.10 -38.06
C LEU A 8 -30.96 8.99 -36.84
N LEU A 9 -30.42 9.04 -35.62
CA LEU A 9 -31.12 9.49 -34.41
C LEU A 9 -30.03 9.90 -33.40
N SER A 10 -29.62 11.18 -33.39
CA SER A 10 -30.14 12.28 -32.56
C SER A 10 -29.77 12.17 -31.07
N THR A 11 -28.93 13.12 -30.67
CA THR A 11 -28.63 13.56 -29.30
C THR A 11 -29.89 13.83 -28.50
N LEU A 12 -29.95 13.32 -27.27
CA LEU A 12 -30.94 13.71 -26.26
C LEU A 12 -30.22 14.25 -25.02
N PHE A 13 -30.21 15.59 -24.92
CA PHE A 13 -30.17 16.28 -23.64
C PHE A 13 -31.54 16.10 -22.97
N LEU A 14 -31.57 15.68 -21.71
CA LEU A 14 -32.75 15.82 -20.86
C LEU A 14 -32.36 16.40 -19.50
N THR A 15 -32.77 17.65 -19.32
CA THR A 15 -32.91 18.37 -18.05
C THR A 15 -34.01 17.76 -17.17
N ALA A 16 -33.88 17.96 -15.87
CA ALA A 16 -34.71 17.39 -14.81
C ALA A 16 -36.21 17.79 -14.81
N CYS A 17 -36.99 16.94 -14.13
CA CYS A 17 -38.17 17.22 -13.27
C CYS A 17 -39.49 16.56 -13.70
N GLY A 18 -40.05 15.71 -12.83
CA GLY A 18 -41.43 15.19 -12.94
C GLY A 18 -41.55 13.79 -12.33
N GLY A 19 -42.04 13.71 -11.09
CA GLY A 19 -42.16 12.46 -10.33
C GLY A 19 -43.33 11.56 -10.73
N GLY A 20 -43.34 10.36 -10.15
CA GLY A 20 -44.43 9.39 -10.26
C GLY A 20 -43.90 7.96 -10.18
N GLY A 21 -43.99 7.35 -9.00
CA GLY A 21 -43.34 6.08 -8.69
C GLY A 21 -43.86 4.87 -9.45
N SER A 22 -42.97 3.92 -9.68
CA SER A 22 -43.16 2.47 -9.50
C SER A 22 -41.76 1.89 -9.35
N GLY A 23 -41.56 1.06 -8.33
CA GLY A 23 -40.24 0.54 -7.99
C GLY A 23 -39.68 -0.35 -9.10
N ASP A 24 -38.49 0.03 -9.57
CA ASP A 24 -37.43 -0.87 -9.97
C ASP A 24 -36.13 -0.09 -9.82
N SER A 25 -35.60 -0.08 -8.60
CA SER A 25 -34.23 0.37 -8.37
C SER A 25 -33.29 -0.72 -8.87
N SER A 26 -33.19 -0.84 -10.20
CA SER A 26 -31.95 -1.29 -10.82
C SER A 26 -30.90 -0.29 -10.36
N GLY A 27 -30.14 -0.69 -9.32
CA GLY A 27 -29.13 0.14 -8.71
C GLY A 27 -28.23 0.69 -9.80
N VAL A 28 -28.26 2.01 -9.96
CA VAL A 28 -27.20 2.71 -10.68
C VAL A 28 -25.93 2.34 -9.93
N VAL A 29 -25.12 1.43 -10.50
CA VAL A 29 -23.78 1.17 -10.00
C VAL A 29 -23.06 2.50 -10.14
N GLU A 30 -22.95 3.22 -9.03
CA GLU A 30 -22.20 4.46 -8.95
C GLU A 30 -20.80 4.12 -9.45
N GLN A 31 -20.43 4.66 -10.61
CA GLN A 31 -19.12 4.41 -11.19
C GLN A 31 -18.09 4.91 -10.18
N SER A 32 -17.33 3.99 -9.59
CA SER A 32 -16.35 4.30 -8.55
C SER A 32 -15.38 5.34 -9.12
N ALA A 33 -15.39 6.55 -8.53
CA ALA A 33 -14.50 7.61 -8.96
C ALA A 33 -13.05 7.18 -8.72
N THR A 34 -12.21 7.26 -9.75
CA THR A 34 -10.80 6.89 -9.65
C THR A 34 -10.12 7.64 -8.49
N LYS A 35 -9.26 6.96 -7.74
CA LYS A 35 -8.53 7.55 -6.60
C LYS A 35 -7.03 7.46 -6.83
N THR A 36 -6.31 8.54 -6.55
CA THR A 36 -4.85 8.57 -6.59
C THR A 36 -4.32 9.13 -5.28
N PHE A 37 -3.33 8.45 -4.71
CA PHE A 37 -2.65 8.85 -3.48
C PHE A 37 -1.20 8.36 -3.54
N TYR A 38 -0.37 8.87 -2.65
CA TYR A 38 1.09 8.74 -2.76
C TYR A 38 1.71 8.32 -1.44
N SER A 39 2.90 7.74 -1.47
CA SER A 39 3.75 7.60 -0.29
C SER A 39 5.21 7.67 -0.68
N TYR A 40 6.09 7.66 0.32
CA TYR A 40 7.52 7.49 0.13
C TYR A 40 7.98 6.19 0.75
N GLU A 41 8.98 5.60 0.14
CA GLU A 41 9.71 4.45 0.65
C GLU A 41 11.17 4.85 0.85
N VAL A 42 11.67 4.58 2.06
CA VAL A 42 13.11 4.61 2.31
C VAL A 42 13.64 3.22 1.99
N GLN A 43 14.48 3.12 0.95
CA GLN A 43 15.06 1.85 0.52
C GLN A 43 16.44 1.62 1.12
N ALA A 44 16.75 0.35 1.38
CA ALA A 44 18.09 -0.11 1.72
C ALA A 44 19.04 0.01 0.53
N ASP A 45 20.33 0.26 0.79
CA ASP A 45 21.43 0.20 -0.17
C ASP A 45 21.35 1.11 -1.42
N VAL A 46 20.40 2.05 -1.45
CA VAL A 46 20.36 3.10 -2.48
C VAL A 46 20.93 4.39 -1.90
N ASP A 47 21.90 4.99 -2.59
CA ASP A 47 22.37 6.34 -2.31
C ASP A 47 21.34 7.33 -2.86
N VAL A 48 20.26 7.56 -2.10
CA VAL A 48 19.16 8.41 -2.56
C VAL A 48 19.40 9.86 -2.17
N THR A 49 19.69 10.68 -3.20
CA THR A 49 19.37 12.11 -3.20
C THR A 49 17.87 12.36 -3.37
N HIS A 50 17.08 11.34 -3.74
CA HIS A 50 15.64 11.41 -3.96
C HIS A 50 14.97 10.16 -3.40
N LEU A 51 14.07 10.30 -2.44
CA LEU A 51 13.34 9.17 -1.84
C LEU A 51 12.44 8.48 -2.88
N ASN A 52 12.32 7.15 -2.82
CA ASN A 52 11.49 6.41 -3.76
C ASN A 52 10.01 6.76 -3.56
N GLN A 53 9.39 7.34 -4.57
CA GLN A 53 7.98 7.72 -4.57
C GLN A 53 7.11 6.56 -5.01
N LYS A 54 6.05 6.33 -4.25
CA LYS A 54 4.99 5.37 -4.58
C LYS A 54 3.75 6.14 -5.00
N LYS A 55 3.23 5.86 -6.18
CA LYS A 55 1.93 6.36 -6.66
C LYS A 55 0.94 5.21 -6.69
N TYR A 56 -0.07 5.30 -5.84
CA TYR A 56 -1.19 4.36 -5.82
C TYR A 56 -2.33 4.90 -6.67
N HIS A 57 -2.98 4.02 -7.41
CA HIS A 57 -4.14 4.35 -8.23
C HIS A 57 -5.20 3.25 -8.14
N ILE A 58 -6.43 3.63 -7.80
CA ILE A 58 -7.62 2.80 -7.91
C ILE A 58 -8.36 3.23 -9.17
N ASP A 59 -8.42 2.32 -10.15
CA ASP A 59 -9.11 2.56 -11.42
C ASP A 59 -10.64 2.33 -11.31
N GLN A 60 -11.35 2.53 -12.42
CA GLN A 60 -12.82 2.38 -12.48
C GLN A 60 -13.29 0.93 -12.26
N MET A 61 -12.39 -0.05 -12.41
CA MET A 61 -12.65 -1.46 -12.13
C MET A 61 -12.32 -1.83 -10.67
N ASN A 62 -11.98 -0.84 -9.84
CA ASN A 62 -11.51 -1.03 -8.47
C ASN A 62 -10.23 -1.87 -8.39
N HIS A 63 -9.36 -1.80 -9.40
CA HIS A 63 -8.02 -2.36 -9.29
C HIS A 63 -7.09 -1.35 -8.64
N LEU A 64 -6.42 -1.76 -7.57
CA LEU A 64 -5.34 -1.02 -6.95
C LEU A 64 -4.02 -1.35 -7.66
N SER A 65 -3.42 -0.34 -8.26
CA SER A 65 -2.07 -0.41 -8.80
C SER A 65 -1.12 0.54 -8.09
N ILE A 66 0.16 0.17 -8.06
CA ILE A 66 1.26 0.97 -7.53
C ILE A 66 2.33 1.17 -8.60
N HIS A 67 2.77 2.40 -8.78
CA HIS A 67 3.94 2.75 -9.58
C HIS A 67 5.03 3.27 -8.64
N TYR A 68 6.27 2.82 -8.84
CA TYR A 68 7.42 3.28 -8.07
C TYR A 68 8.29 4.17 -8.96
N SER A 69 8.85 5.25 -8.42
CA SER A 69 9.81 6.08 -9.17
C SER A 69 11.12 5.34 -9.44
N GLU A 70 11.51 4.46 -8.51
CA GLU A 70 12.65 3.56 -8.64
C GLU A 70 12.20 2.11 -8.60
N LYS A 71 12.98 1.21 -9.20
CA LYS A 71 12.65 -0.23 -9.20
C LYS A 71 12.45 -0.70 -7.75
N PRO A 72 11.33 -1.38 -7.41
CA PRO A 72 11.11 -1.84 -6.04
C PRO A 72 12.18 -2.85 -5.61
N LEU A 73 12.74 -2.64 -4.43
CA LEU A 73 13.71 -3.53 -3.77
C LEU A 73 13.15 -3.95 -2.41
N TYR A 74 13.37 -5.21 -2.00
CA TYR A 74 13.03 -5.77 -0.68
C TYR A 74 11.56 -5.63 -0.22
N GLN A 75 10.83 -6.76 -0.13
CA GLN A 75 9.50 -6.89 0.53
C GLN A 75 8.50 -5.72 0.29
N THR A 76 8.54 -5.07 -0.87
CA THR A 76 7.57 -4.04 -1.24
C THR A 76 6.27 -4.68 -1.70
N GLU A 77 5.17 -3.93 -1.69
CA GLU A 77 3.85 -4.42 -2.06
C GLU A 77 3.82 -5.09 -3.46
N ALA A 78 4.67 -4.66 -4.39
CA ALA A 78 4.77 -5.22 -5.74
C ALA A 78 5.55 -6.53 -5.85
N ILE A 79 6.27 -6.95 -4.81
CA ILE A 79 7.09 -8.18 -4.81
C ILE A 79 6.73 -9.14 -3.66
N ARG A 80 5.61 -8.89 -2.98
CA ARG A 80 5.07 -9.77 -1.94
C ARG A 80 4.22 -10.88 -2.53
N ASN A 81 4.47 -12.09 -2.06
CA ASN A 81 3.60 -13.25 -2.22
C ASN A 81 3.02 -13.63 -0.85
N PHE A 82 1.95 -14.41 -0.86
CA PHE A 82 1.18 -14.75 0.33
C PHE A 82 1.02 -16.26 0.47
N LEU A 83 1.05 -16.74 1.71
CA LEU A 83 0.60 -18.08 2.10
C LEU A 83 -0.53 -17.91 3.11
N ILE A 84 -1.67 -18.53 2.83
CA ILE A 84 -2.86 -18.58 3.69
C ILE A 84 -3.31 -20.03 3.86
N GLU A 85 -4.31 -20.25 4.72
CA GLU A 85 -4.77 -21.60 5.11
C GLU A 85 -5.10 -22.51 3.92
N ASP A 86 -5.68 -21.98 2.84
CA ASP A 86 -6.13 -22.77 1.68
C ASP A 86 -5.40 -22.46 0.36
N ALA A 87 -4.41 -21.55 0.35
CA ALA A 87 -3.73 -21.15 -0.88
C ALA A 87 -2.33 -20.57 -0.68
N ILE A 88 -1.51 -20.65 -1.74
CA ILE A 88 -0.23 -19.96 -1.86
C ILE A 88 -0.18 -19.16 -3.16
N SER A 89 0.34 -17.95 -3.09
CA SER A 89 0.64 -17.12 -4.25
C SER A 89 1.95 -17.59 -4.88
N THR A 90 1.88 -18.07 -6.12
CA THR A 90 3.04 -18.56 -6.89
C THR A 90 3.49 -17.58 -7.99
N ILE A 91 2.76 -16.48 -8.15
CA ILE A 91 3.06 -15.43 -9.13
C ILE A 91 3.26 -14.09 -8.44
N SER A 92 4.09 -13.23 -8.99
CA SER A 92 4.17 -11.84 -8.54
C SER A 92 2.95 -11.04 -9.03
N PRO A 93 2.61 -9.93 -8.34
CA PRO A 93 1.64 -8.96 -8.84
C PRO A 93 1.89 -8.61 -10.33
N PRO A 94 0.89 -8.72 -11.22
CA PRO A 94 1.09 -8.46 -12.65
C PRO A 94 1.55 -7.02 -12.92
N GLN A 95 2.55 -6.87 -13.79
CA GLN A 95 3.00 -5.55 -14.24
C GLN A 95 2.21 -5.10 -15.48
N LYS A 96 1.71 -3.86 -15.44
CA LYS A 96 1.02 -3.18 -16.54
C LYS A 96 2.04 -2.59 -17.52
N ALA A 97 1.59 -2.25 -18.72
CA ALA A 97 2.43 -1.68 -19.78
C ALA A 97 3.06 -0.32 -19.41
N ASP A 98 2.44 0.42 -18.49
CA ASP A 98 2.96 1.69 -17.96
C ASP A 98 3.98 1.50 -16.83
N GLY A 99 4.39 0.26 -16.55
CA GLY A 99 5.34 -0.09 -15.50
C GLY A 99 4.74 -0.24 -14.11
N SER A 100 3.48 0.13 -13.89
CA SER A 100 2.80 -0.05 -12.60
C SER A 100 2.48 -1.52 -12.32
N TYR A 101 2.44 -1.89 -11.04
CA TYR A 101 2.09 -3.24 -10.59
C TYR A 101 0.64 -3.24 -10.13
N TRP A 102 -0.17 -4.15 -10.65
CA TRP A 102 -1.51 -4.41 -10.15
C TRP A 102 -1.39 -5.26 -8.89
N ILE A 103 -1.60 -4.65 -7.72
CA ILE A 103 -1.41 -5.30 -6.40
C ILE A 103 -2.72 -5.70 -5.73
N GLY A 104 -3.86 -5.17 -6.18
CA GLY A 104 -5.12 -5.56 -5.57
C GLY A 104 -6.36 -5.37 -6.42
N GLU A 105 -7.40 -6.11 -6.04
CA GLU A 105 -8.73 -6.13 -6.65
C GLU A 105 -9.78 -5.72 -5.62
N ASN A 106 -11.00 -5.45 -6.10
CA ASN A 106 -12.14 -5.06 -5.25
C ASN A 106 -11.76 -3.94 -4.26
N SER A 107 -10.95 -3.00 -4.74
CA SER A 107 -10.29 -1.99 -3.93
C SER A 107 -11.20 -0.80 -3.67
N SER A 108 -11.16 -0.27 -2.45
CA SER A 108 -11.94 0.90 -2.07
C SER A 108 -11.14 1.81 -1.15
N PHE A 109 -11.27 3.12 -1.34
CA PHE A 109 -10.63 4.12 -0.49
C PHE A 109 -11.57 5.29 -0.17
N ASN A 110 -11.87 5.51 1.11
CA ASN A 110 -12.86 6.49 1.58
C ASN A 110 -12.38 7.36 2.76
N ASP A 111 -11.12 7.77 2.75
CA ASP A 111 -10.42 8.56 3.79
C ASP A 111 -10.21 7.88 5.14
N THR A 112 -11.09 6.98 5.57
CA THR A 112 -10.98 6.26 6.85
C THR A 112 -10.55 4.82 6.64
N THR A 113 -10.67 4.30 5.43
CA THR A 113 -10.33 2.91 5.12
C THR A 113 -9.77 2.79 3.71
N LEU A 114 -8.69 2.04 3.57
CA LEU A 114 -8.25 1.44 2.31
C LEU A 114 -8.43 -0.07 2.41
N ALA A 115 -9.24 -0.67 1.55
CA ALA A 115 -9.45 -2.11 1.51
C ALA A 115 -9.18 -2.66 0.12
N TYR A 116 -8.63 -3.86 0.02
CA TYR A 116 -8.36 -4.57 -1.24
C TYR A 116 -8.12 -6.06 -1.00
N GLN A 117 -8.20 -6.85 -2.06
CA GLN A 117 -7.78 -8.26 -2.08
C GLN A 117 -6.51 -8.37 -2.94
N PRO A 118 -5.47 -9.14 -2.57
CA PRO A 118 -4.28 -9.29 -3.40
C PRO A 118 -4.61 -9.85 -4.78
N SER A 119 -4.06 -9.24 -5.82
CA SER A 119 -4.26 -9.65 -7.23
C SER A 119 -3.54 -10.96 -7.59
N ASN A 120 -2.56 -11.37 -6.78
CA ASN A 120 -1.69 -12.52 -7.06
C ASN A 120 -2.01 -13.74 -6.18
N LEU A 121 -3.17 -13.79 -5.54
CA LEU A 121 -3.57 -14.90 -4.68
C LEU A 121 -4.97 -15.38 -5.04
N ALA A 122 -5.05 -16.50 -5.77
CA ALA A 122 -6.31 -17.18 -6.03
C ALA A 122 -6.63 -18.14 -4.88
N SER A 123 -7.82 -17.99 -4.28
CA SER A 123 -8.28 -18.80 -3.14
C SER A 123 -9.81 -18.88 -3.14
N SER A 124 -10.35 -19.94 -2.51
CA SER A 124 -11.79 -20.07 -2.26
C SER A 124 -12.28 -19.10 -1.18
N HIS A 125 -11.39 -18.69 -0.29
CA HIS A 125 -11.60 -17.67 0.74
C HIS A 125 -10.55 -16.55 0.57
N PRO A 126 -10.78 -15.59 -0.35
CA PRO A 126 -9.78 -14.59 -0.68
C PRO A 126 -9.27 -13.82 0.53
N LEU A 127 -7.96 -13.66 0.63
CA LEU A 127 -7.34 -12.75 1.59
C LEU A 127 -7.81 -11.32 1.29
N LYS A 128 -8.30 -10.62 2.30
CA LYS A 128 -8.75 -9.24 2.20
C LYS A 128 -8.02 -8.40 3.23
N PHE A 129 -7.39 -7.33 2.77
CA PHE A 129 -6.79 -6.32 3.61
C PHE A 129 -7.75 -5.16 3.86
N THR A 130 -7.70 -4.60 5.06
CA THR A 130 -8.37 -3.37 5.46
C THR A 130 -7.42 -2.55 6.31
N TYR A 131 -6.90 -1.46 5.77
CA TYR A 131 -6.13 -0.48 6.51
C TYR A 131 -7.09 0.53 7.11
N GLN A 132 -7.07 0.65 8.43
CA GLN A 132 -7.79 1.73 9.14
C GLN A 132 -6.93 2.99 9.12
N LEU A 133 -7.53 4.10 8.71
CA LEU A 133 -6.82 5.34 8.41
C LEU A 133 -7.36 6.52 9.21
N LYS A 134 -6.47 7.43 9.59
CA LYS A 134 -6.79 8.76 10.09
C LYS A 134 -6.38 9.81 9.07
N LYS A 135 -7.36 10.51 8.48
CA LYS A 135 -7.12 11.67 7.63
C LYS A 135 -6.65 12.86 8.47
N ILE A 136 -5.59 13.53 8.03
CA ILE A 136 -4.98 14.68 8.69
C ILE A 136 -4.83 15.80 7.65
N GLY A 137 -5.41 16.97 7.94
CA GLY A 137 -5.15 18.19 7.17
C GLY A 137 -3.78 18.75 7.53
N LEU A 138 -2.94 18.99 6.53
CA LEU A 138 -1.56 19.42 6.74
C LEU A 138 -1.36 20.93 6.64
N SER A 139 -2.38 21.70 6.27
CA SER A 139 -2.28 23.16 6.11
C SER A 139 -1.53 23.82 7.28
N GLY A 140 -0.42 24.49 6.98
CA GLY A 140 0.38 25.22 7.97
C GLY A 140 1.35 24.36 8.80
N PHE A 141 1.32 23.03 8.68
CA PHE A 141 2.38 22.18 9.25
C PHE A 141 3.69 22.42 8.51
N TYR A 142 4.81 22.35 9.23
CA TYR A 142 6.14 22.44 8.62
C TYR A 142 6.47 21.18 7.86
N MET A 143 7.06 21.32 6.67
CA MET A 143 7.48 20.17 5.87
C MET A 143 8.60 19.38 6.57
N THR A 144 9.42 20.03 7.39
CA THR A 144 10.46 19.37 8.20
C THR A 144 9.90 18.37 9.22
N ASP A 145 8.64 18.50 9.66
CA ASP A 145 8.01 17.51 10.52
C ASP A 145 7.73 16.20 9.77
N TYR A 146 7.41 16.29 8.48
CA TYR A 146 7.31 15.11 7.61
C TYR A 146 8.70 14.49 7.35
N VAL A 147 9.74 15.30 7.13
CA VAL A 147 11.11 14.81 6.96
C VAL A 147 11.61 14.08 8.21
N LYS A 148 11.28 14.53 9.42
CA LYS A 148 11.57 13.81 10.66
C LYS A 148 10.90 12.43 10.71
N TYR A 149 9.67 12.32 10.21
CA TYR A 149 8.99 11.03 10.07
C TYR A 149 9.74 10.10 9.12
N LEU A 150 10.17 10.60 7.95
CA LEU A 150 10.97 9.83 7.00
C LEU A 150 12.33 9.41 7.59
N LEU A 151 13.00 10.29 8.32
CA LEU A 151 14.26 9.96 9.02
C LEU A 151 14.07 8.84 10.04
N ARG A 152 12.94 8.81 10.74
CA ARG A 152 12.64 7.70 11.66
C ARG A 152 12.44 6.40 10.90
N GLN A 153 11.68 6.41 9.81
CA GLN A 153 11.49 5.23 8.94
C GLN A 153 12.84 4.73 8.41
N ALA A 154 13.71 5.65 8.01
CA ALA A 154 15.07 5.34 7.57
C ALA A 154 15.89 4.62 8.65
N LYS A 155 15.84 5.11 9.90
CA LYS A 155 16.57 4.51 11.03
C LYS A 155 16.06 3.13 11.44
N SER A 156 14.78 2.82 11.19
CA SER A 156 14.20 1.51 11.45
C SER A 156 14.34 0.53 10.28
N THR A 157 14.77 1.00 9.11
CA THR A 157 14.93 0.17 7.92
C THR A 157 16.35 -0.42 7.91
N PRO A 158 16.51 -1.76 7.84
CA PRO A 158 17.83 -2.37 7.74
C PRO A 158 18.60 -1.88 6.51
N ASN A 159 19.93 -1.73 6.64
CA ASN A 159 20.84 -1.39 5.53
C ASN A 159 20.52 -0.07 4.79
N VAL A 160 19.89 0.91 5.43
CA VAL A 160 19.81 2.26 4.84
C VAL A 160 21.19 2.90 4.79
N SER A 161 21.51 3.56 3.66
CA SER A 161 22.81 4.20 3.46
C SER A 161 23.02 5.43 4.36
N ASP A 162 24.24 5.63 4.83
CA ASP A 162 24.63 6.82 5.60
C ASP A 162 24.35 8.12 4.83
N ALA A 163 24.49 8.09 3.51
CA ALA A 163 24.20 9.23 2.64
C ALA A 163 22.71 9.64 2.70
N THR A 164 21.79 8.67 2.70
CA THR A 164 20.35 8.92 2.87
C THR A 164 20.07 9.57 4.22
N LEU A 165 20.66 9.04 5.29
CA LEU A 165 20.48 9.60 6.64
C LEU A 165 21.03 11.03 6.73
N GLN A 166 22.22 11.29 6.17
CA GLN A 166 22.82 12.62 6.12
C GLN A 166 22.00 13.60 5.29
N HIS A 167 21.41 13.16 4.17
CA HIS A 167 20.54 14.01 3.36
C HIS A 167 19.28 14.43 4.13
N LEU A 168 18.59 13.49 4.79
CA LEU A 168 17.42 13.79 5.62
C LEU A 168 17.76 14.70 6.81
N HIS A 169 18.92 14.50 7.45
CA HIS A 169 19.42 15.39 8.49
C HIS A 169 19.66 16.81 7.97
N ARG A 170 20.32 16.98 6.82
CA ARG A 170 20.55 18.30 6.22
C ARG A 170 19.24 19.03 5.91
N LEU A 171 18.22 18.34 5.42
CA LEU A 171 16.91 18.96 5.17
C LEU A 171 16.26 19.48 6.45
N ILE A 172 16.38 18.75 7.56
CA ILE A 172 15.90 19.18 8.88
C ILE A 172 16.71 20.39 9.39
N ASP A 173 18.04 20.33 9.27
CA ASP A 173 18.96 21.32 9.83
C ASP A 173 19.12 22.58 8.97
N SER A 174 18.65 22.55 7.72
CA SER A 174 18.69 23.68 6.77
C SER A 174 17.92 24.93 7.22
N GLY A 175 17.12 24.83 8.29
CA GLY A 175 16.25 25.91 8.75
C GLY A 175 15.05 26.16 7.84
N ASN A 176 14.68 25.18 7.00
CA ASN A 176 13.55 25.29 6.09
C ASN A 176 12.22 25.47 6.87
N THR A 177 11.59 26.63 6.67
CA THR A 177 10.30 27.01 7.28
C THR A 177 9.12 26.83 6.34
N ALA A 178 9.30 26.16 5.20
CA ALA A 178 8.23 25.88 4.26
C ALA A 178 7.13 25.06 4.94
N THR A 179 5.89 25.46 4.66
CA THR A 179 4.69 24.81 5.19
C THR A 179 3.85 24.22 4.07
N PHE A 180 3.10 23.18 4.42
CA PHE A 180 2.14 22.58 3.52
C PHE A 180 1.03 23.57 3.11
N LYS A 181 0.59 23.45 1.85
CA LYS A 181 -0.52 24.23 1.30
C LYS A 181 -1.86 23.87 1.94
N SER A 182 -2.87 24.72 1.74
CA SER A 182 -4.18 24.61 2.39
C SER A 182 -4.96 23.34 2.04
N ASP A 183 -4.74 22.76 0.87
CA ASP A 183 -5.39 21.54 0.37
C ASP A 183 -4.54 20.27 0.61
N ALA A 184 -3.40 20.38 1.27
CA ALA A 184 -2.54 19.24 1.59
C ALA A 184 -3.17 18.36 2.67
N VAL A 185 -3.23 17.06 2.39
CA VAL A 185 -3.79 16.04 3.26
C VAL A 185 -2.86 14.84 3.31
N CYS A 186 -2.75 14.22 4.48
CA CYS A 186 -2.19 12.88 4.60
C CYS A 186 -3.14 11.93 5.32
N TRP A 187 -2.84 10.64 5.23
CA TRP A 187 -3.50 9.59 5.96
C TRP A 187 -2.47 8.78 6.74
N GLN A 188 -2.73 8.63 8.04
CA GLN A 188 -1.97 7.79 8.95
C GLN A 188 -2.64 6.43 9.06
N LYS A 189 -1.88 5.34 8.93
CA LYS A 189 -2.35 3.98 9.22
C LYS A 189 -2.42 3.78 10.74
N LEU A 190 -3.60 3.37 11.22
CA LEU A 190 -3.84 3.05 12.63
C LEU A 190 -3.77 1.55 12.89
N ALA A 191 -4.27 0.76 11.94
CA ALA A 191 -4.28 -0.68 12.01
C ALA A 191 -4.25 -1.29 10.60
N VAL A 192 -3.67 -2.48 10.52
CA VAL A 192 -3.75 -3.36 9.36
C VAL A 192 -4.58 -4.57 9.78
N LEU A 193 -5.74 -4.74 9.13
CA LEU A 193 -6.64 -5.85 9.39
C LEU A 193 -6.65 -6.77 8.18
N SER A 194 -6.81 -8.06 8.44
CA SER A 194 -7.11 -9.09 7.46
C SER A 194 -8.28 -9.95 7.93
N ASN A 195 -8.95 -10.60 6.98
CA ASN A 195 -10.05 -11.54 7.28
C ASN A 195 -9.58 -12.92 7.75
N GLN A 196 -8.27 -13.19 7.69
CA GLN A 196 -7.63 -14.43 8.12
C GLN A 196 -6.15 -14.16 8.48
N ASP A 197 -5.54 -15.05 9.23
CA ASP A 197 -4.09 -15.03 9.44
C ASP A 197 -3.39 -15.37 8.11
N TYR A 198 -2.22 -14.82 7.89
CA TYR A 198 -1.48 -15.02 6.65
C TYR A 198 0.02 -14.89 6.89
N MET A 199 0.81 -15.35 5.93
CA MET A 199 2.22 -15.05 5.83
C MET A 199 2.49 -14.29 4.54
N ASP A 200 3.28 -13.23 4.59
CA ASP A 200 3.88 -12.67 3.38
C ASP A 200 5.35 -13.08 3.24
N PHE A 201 5.78 -13.28 2.01
CA PHE A 201 7.13 -13.68 1.69
C PHE A 201 7.57 -13.10 0.35
N ASN A 202 8.87 -12.97 0.15
CA ASN A 202 9.45 -12.62 -1.14
C ASN A 202 9.94 -13.92 -1.81
N PRO A 203 9.42 -14.31 -2.98
CA PRO A 203 9.81 -15.56 -3.63
C PRO A 203 11.30 -15.60 -4.04
N ASN A 204 11.97 -14.44 -4.11
CA ASN A 204 13.39 -14.32 -4.42
C ASN A 204 14.29 -14.23 -3.18
N SER A 205 13.71 -14.15 -1.97
CA SER A 205 14.46 -14.10 -0.71
C SER A 205 14.29 -15.41 0.03
N LEU A 206 15.30 -16.28 -0.06
CA LEU A 206 15.38 -17.50 0.75
C LEU A 206 16.03 -17.12 2.08
N SER A 207 15.20 -16.79 3.08
CA SER A 207 15.67 -16.50 4.43
C SER A 207 15.46 -17.71 5.32
N HIS A 208 16.55 -18.23 5.89
CA HIS A 208 16.48 -19.27 6.90
C HIS A 208 16.40 -18.61 8.27
N TYR A 209 15.25 -18.75 8.94
CA TYR A 209 15.12 -18.36 10.34
C TYR A 209 15.37 -19.57 11.24
N SER A 210 16.15 -19.35 12.29
CA SER A 210 16.45 -20.35 13.31
C SER A 210 16.24 -19.75 14.68
N GLY A 211 15.63 -20.52 15.58
CA GLY A 211 15.33 -20.09 16.94
C GLY A 211 14.34 -21.02 17.62
N THR A 212 13.84 -20.60 18.78
CA THR A 212 12.76 -21.29 19.48
C THR A 212 11.48 -21.23 18.63
N VAL A 213 10.92 -22.38 18.29
CA VAL A 213 9.63 -22.46 17.60
C VAL A 213 8.53 -22.18 18.63
N VAL A 214 7.70 -21.17 18.36
CA VAL A 214 6.60 -20.74 19.24
C VAL A 214 5.23 -21.12 18.69
N ASN A 215 5.14 -21.36 17.38
CA ASN A 215 3.92 -21.81 16.72
C ASN A 215 4.28 -22.60 15.46
N GLN A 216 3.39 -23.49 15.01
CA GLN A 216 3.57 -24.26 13.78
C GLN A 216 2.23 -24.81 13.30
N GLY A 217 2.15 -25.14 12.02
CA GLY A 217 0.93 -25.68 11.44
C GLY A 217 1.14 -26.19 10.03
N VAL A 218 0.03 -26.42 9.35
CA VAL A 218 -0.02 -26.80 7.94
C VAL A 218 -1.06 -25.93 7.26
N TRP A 219 -0.67 -25.20 6.23
CA TRP A 219 -1.53 -24.35 5.41
C TRP A 219 -1.37 -24.76 3.95
N ASN A 220 -2.46 -24.98 3.21
CA ASN A 220 -2.43 -25.48 1.84
C ASN A 220 -1.52 -26.71 1.64
N ASN A 221 -1.55 -27.66 2.59
CA ASN A 221 -0.65 -28.83 2.67
C ASN A 221 0.85 -28.50 2.80
N ILE A 222 1.18 -27.28 3.19
CA ILE A 222 2.55 -26.79 3.39
C ILE A 222 2.80 -26.66 4.90
N PRO A 223 3.71 -27.46 5.47
CA PRO A 223 4.10 -27.30 6.86
C PRO A 223 4.88 -26.00 7.06
N TRP A 224 4.59 -25.30 8.15
CA TRP A 224 5.23 -24.04 8.49
C TRP A 224 5.58 -23.97 9.97
N LYS A 225 6.57 -23.12 10.31
CA LYS A 225 7.02 -22.86 11.68
C LYS A 225 7.20 -21.37 11.89
N GLN A 226 6.73 -20.87 13.02
CA GLN A 226 6.95 -19.50 13.50
C GLN A 226 7.95 -19.52 14.65
N TYR A 227 8.84 -18.55 14.66
CA TYR A 227 9.92 -18.41 15.63
C TYR A 227 9.63 -17.27 16.61
N GLU A 228 10.24 -17.36 17.78
CA GLU A 228 10.22 -16.28 18.77
C GLU A 228 10.85 -15.01 18.17
N PRO A 229 10.20 -13.83 18.29
CA PRO A 229 10.77 -12.57 17.82
C PRO A 229 12.08 -12.26 18.55
N PHE A 230 13.00 -11.56 17.88
CA PHE A 230 14.20 -11.05 18.53
C PHE A 230 13.81 -9.91 19.48
N ILE A 231 14.52 -9.73 20.60
CA ILE A 231 14.20 -8.64 21.56
C ILE A 231 14.25 -7.26 20.87
N ALA A 232 15.15 -7.08 19.91
CA ALA A 232 15.30 -5.84 19.15
C ALA A 232 14.31 -5.71 17.97
N ASP A 233 13.58 -6.76 17.61
CA ASP A 233 12.70 -6.82 16.44
C ASP A 233 11.44 -7.66 16.74
N PRO A 234 10.27 -7.03 16.91
CA PRO A 234 9.02 -7.72 17.22
C PRO A 234 8.44 -8.50 16.02
N THR A 235 9.10 -8.51 14.86
CA THR A 235 8.65 -9.23 13.67
C THR A 235 8.51 -10.73 13.95
N LYS A 236 7.34 -11.28 13.61
CA LYS A 236 7.03 -12.70 13.78
C LYS A 236 7.53 -13.49 12.58
N TYR A 237 8.81 -13.83 12.58
CA TYR A 237 9.39 -14.59 11.48
C TYR A 237 8.85 -16.03 11.42
N ALA A 238 8.66 -16.52 10.21
CA ALA A 238 8.22 -17.88 9.92
C ALA A 238 9.03 -18.51 8.77
N THR A 239 9.01 -19.83 8.70
CA THR A 239 9.56 -20.61 7.58
C THR A 239 8.56 -21.64 7.11
N PHE A 240 8.64 -21.98 5.82
CA PHE A 240 7.89 -23.07 5.22
C PHE A 240 8.65 -23.64 4.02
N SER A 241 8.34 -24.88 3.64
CA SER A 241 8.97 -25.54 2.49
C SER A 241 7.96 -25.78 1.38
N TYR A 242 8.22 -25.26 0.18
CA TYR A 242 7.35 -25.42 -0.99
C TYR A 242 8.21 -25.67 -2.24
N GLU A 243 7.81 -26.63 -3.07
CA GLU A 243 8.53 -27.02 -4.30
C GLU A 243 10.06 -27.24 -4.10
N ASN A 244 10.43 -27.92 -3.01
CA ASN A 244 11.83 -28.18 -2.62
C ASN A 244 12.67 -26.92 -2.33
N ARG A 245 12.02 -25.83 -1.92
CA ARG A 245 12.68 -24.60 -1.47
C ARG A 245 12.17 -24.22 -0.08
N ASP A 246 13.07 -23.71 0.74
CA ASP A 246 12.75 -23.19 2.06
C ASP A 246 12.60 -21.67 1.98
N TYR A 247 11.42 -21.18 2.32
CA TYR A 247 11.09 -19.77 2.31
C TYR A 247 11.15 -19.21 3.71
N GLY A 248 11.62 -17.97 3.81
CA GLY A 248 11.41 -17.14 4.98
C GLY A 248 10.22 -16.22 4.74
N ALA A 249 9.41 -16.05 5.77
CA ALA A 249 8.16 -15.29 5.72
C ALA A 249 7.97 -14.48 7.00
N ILE A 250 7.04 -13.54 6.96
CA ILE A 250 6.55 -12.82 8.14
C ILE A 250 5.12 -13.30 8.41
N TYR A 251 4.86 -13.76 9.62
CA TYR A 251 3.54 -14.19 10.07
C TYR A 251 2.73 -12.99 10.56
N HIS A 252 1.52 -12.85 10.03
CA HIS A 252 0.60 -11.80 10.37
C HIS A 252 -0.70 -12.36 10.96
N THR A 253 -1.12 -11.75 12.07
CA THR A 253 -2.43 -12.04 12.68
C THR A 253 -3.52 -11.16 12.08
N GLN A 254 -4.78 -11.61 12.12
CA GLN A 254 -5.94 -10.87 11.58
C GLN A 254 -6.03 -9.39 11.99
N ASN A 255 -5.60 -9.05 13.21
CA ASN A 255 -5.70 -7.70 13.74
C ASN A 255 -4.34 -7.22 14.22
N GLU A 256 -3.70 -6.36 13.43
CA GLU A 256 -2.43 -5.74 13.80
C GLU A 256 -2.62 -4.24 13.99
N THR A 257 -2.62 -3.82 15.25
CA THR A 257 -2.58 -2.41 15.62
C THR A 257 -1.18 -1.88 15.46
N LEU A 258 -1.04 -0.74 14.78
CA LEU A 258 0.26 -0.10 14.63
C LEU A 258 0.54 0.72 15.88
N VAL A 259 1.73 0.55 16.45
CA VAL A 259 2.17 1.32 17.61
C VAL A 259 2.41 2.76 17.16
N MET A 260 1.52 3.67 17.56
CA MET A 260 1.70 5.10 17.35
C MET A 260 2.82 5.61 18.25
N THR A 261 3.74 6.41 17.71
CA THR A 261 4.73 7.07 18.56
C THR A 261 4.03 8.12 19.43
N ALA A 262 4.23 8.04 20.73
CA ALA A 262 3.66 8.98 21.71
C ALA A 262 4.33 10.36 21.69
N ASP A 263 5.30 10.58 20.80
CA ASP A 263 6.10 11.81 20.69
C ASP A 263 5.38 12.96 19.98
N GLY A 264 4.15 12.74 19.49
CA GLY A 264 3.37 13.74 18.78
C GLY A 264 3.87 14.07 17.37
N SER A 265 4.82 13.28 16.84
CA SER A 265 5.32 13.46 15.48
C SER A 265 4.24 13.21 14.43
N LEU A 266 4.29 14.01 13.36
CA LEU A 266 3.42 13.83 12.20
C LEU A 266 3.74 12.50 11.51
N GLN A 267 2.82 11.54 11.55
CA GLN A 267 2.94 10.27 10.83
C GLN A 267 2.00 10.28 9.62
N CYS A 268 2.56 10.14 8.42
CA CYS A 268 1.80 10.22 7.18
C CYS A 268 2.24 9.09 6.24
N ASP A 269 1.46 8.00 6.23
CA ASP A 269 1.73 6.81 5.41
C ASP A 269 1.23 6.98 3.97
N PHE A 270 0.16 7.77 3.77
CA PHE A 270 -0.30 8.18 2.45
C PHE A 270 -0.47 9.70 2.37
N LEU A 271 -0.33 10.25 1.17
CA LEU A 271 -0.36 11.68 0.85
C LEU A 271 -1.29 11.92 -0.33
N ASN A 272 -1.97 13.07 -0.34
CA ASN A 272 -2.59 13.55 -1.57
C ASN A 272 -1.55 14.26 -2.45
N GLU A 273 -1.96 14.62 -3.68
CA GLU A 273 -1.06 15.26 -4.64
C GLU A 273 -0.52 16.62 -4.15
N SER A 274 -1.35 17.41 -3.45
CA SER A 274 -0.90 18.70 -2.90
C SER A 274 0.20 18.52 -1.85
N ALA A 275 0.02 17.56 -0.93
CA ALA A 275 1.03 17.23 0.06
C ALA A 275 2.32 16.72 -0.59
N LEU A 276 2.22 15.81 -1.58
CA LEU A 276 3.37 15.33 -2.35
C LEU A 276 4.13 16.48 -3.01
N ASN A 277 3.44 17.36 -3.72
CA ASN A 277 4.04 18.48 -4.44
C ASN A 277 4.69 19.49 -3.51
N SER A 278 4.14 19.69 -2.31
CA SER A 278 4.79 20.45 -1.25
C SER A 278 6.13 19.82 -0.86
N ILE A 279 6.14 18.50 -0.64
CA ILE A 279 7.33 17.75 -0.21
C ILE A 279 8.41 17.72 -1.30
N ASN A 280 8.06 17.48 -2.56
CA ASN A 280 9.04 17.44 -3.67
C ASN A 280 9.87 18.72 -3.76
N LYS A 281 9.21 19.87 -3.61
CA LYS A 281 9.90 21.17 -3.60
C LYS A 281 10.90 21.32 -2.46
N THR A 282 10.74 20.59 -1.36
CA THR A 282 11.71 20.55 -0.27
C THR A 282 12.91 19.68 -0.60
N PHE A 283 12.71 18.57 -1.33
CA PHE A 283 13.77 17.67 -1.73
C PHE A 283 14.59 18.19 -2.93
N ASP A 284 14.00 19.06 -3.76
CA ASP A 284 14.69 19.72 -4.88
C ASP A 284 15.61 20.91 -4.45
N LEU A 285 15.82 21.12 -3.14
CA LEU A 285 16.68 22.18 -2.55
C LEU A 285 18.04 21.60 -2.08
#